data_AF-A0A1M3LA74-F1
#
_entry.id   AF-A0A1M3LA74-F1
#
_cell.length_a   1.000
_cell.length_b   1.000
_cell.length_c   1.000
_cell.angle_alpha   90.00
_cell.angle_beta   90.00
_cell.angle_gamma   90.00
#
_symmetry.space_group_name_H-M   'P 1'
#
loop_
_entity.id
_entity.type
_entity.pdbx_description
1 polymer ?
#
loop_
_entity_poly.entity_id
_entity_poly.type
_entity_poly.pdbx_seq_one_letter_code
_entity_poly.pdbx_strand_id
1 'polypeptide(L)'
;MLNALRRRLAVLAGTGLLVATAAMLGAAAPASAAGELELSLDGRTWSTSLNSGIFPPGQTLVPGSTLDGTFFVRNATAGPAWIRIGVSELTVTSPDLAVAMSLSTVGTTSDAASGSTSRLNGEDIVCNDFLVRSTPLPAGGIIRVDASLSFRQTVAGTTAQDASASIAFIAELSDVDLNTVGTPLCTGSMTVGPVTSSTGGTSQSGGSGNGPGPAGQPGGGGTSGGGSGTGTGSTNGTQGGTSGSGGSGAPTAPGGSGGARAEAFGTVNGGVLQIGVEDMPFNTMRGYEEYAILVLVGAALAGAIARLTAQRH
;
A
#
# COMPACT_ATOMS: atom_id res chain seq x y z
N MET A 1 -28.71 -62.65 -69.32
CA MET A 1 -28.41 -63.13 -67.95
C MET A 1 -27.33 -62.31 -67.20
N LEU A 2 -26.92 -61.10 -67.67
CA LEU A 2 -25.87 -60.30 -67.01
C LEU A 2 -26.33 -59.05 -66.25
N ASN A 3 -27.64 -58.72 -66.27
CA ASN A 3 -28.13 -57.44 -65.71
C ASN A 3 -28.76 -57.54 -64.32
N ALA A 4 -28.89 -58.75 -63.75
CA ALA A 4 -29.53 -58.96 -62.44
C ALA A 4 -28.56 -58.87 -61.25
N LEU A 5 -27.23 -58.90 -61.49
CA LEU A 5 -26.23 -58.91 -60.42
C LEU A 5 -25.69 -57.52 -60.03
N ARG A 6 -25.92 -56.47 -60.83
CA ARG A 6 -25.39 -55.12 -60.54
C ARG A 6 -26.25 -54.27 -59.60
N ARG A 7 -27.50 -54.70 -59.30
CA ARG A 7 -28.44 -53.92 -58.47
C ARG A 7 -28.39 -54.21 -56.97
N ARG A 8 -27.61 -55.21 -56.52
CA ARG A 8 -27.58 -55.59 -55.09
C ARG A 8 -26.37 -55.05 -54.30
N LEU A 9 -25.50 -54.25 -54.94
CA LEU A 9 -24.29 -53.70 -54.30
C LEU A 9 -24.41 -52.22 -53.88
N ALA A 10 -25.58 -51.60 -54.01
CA ALA A 10 -25.76 -50.16 -53.78
C ALA A 10 -26.56 -49.81 -52.50
N VAL A 11 -26.66 -50.70 -51.51
CA VAL A 11 -27.54 -50.49 -50.34
C VAL A 11 -26.82 -50.64 -48.97
N LEU A 12 -25.49 -50.79 -48.92
CA LEU A 12 -24.74 -50.96 -47.67
C LEU A 12 -23.63 -49.90 -47.48
N ALA A 13 -23.96 -48.63 -47.68
CA ALA A 13 -23.02 -47.51 -47.46
C ALA A 13 -23.68 -46.25 -46.88
N GLY A 14 -24.74 -46.40 -46.08
CA GLY A 14 -25.61 -45.27 -45.68
C GLY A 14 -25.90 -45.09 -44.19
N THR A 15 -25.29 -45.87 -43.30
CA THR A 15 -25.66 -45.88 -41.86
C THR A 15 -24.45 -46.11 -40.96
N GLY A 16 -23.41 -45.29 -41.11
CA GLY A 16 -22.18 -45.41 -40.31
C GLY A 16 -21.45 -44.10 -40.05
N LEU A 17 -22.12 -42.95 -40.20
CA LEU A 17 -21.48 -41.63 -40.06
C LEU A 17 -22.36 -40.63 -39.29
N LEU A 18 -23.05 -41.09 -38.25
CA LEU A 18 -23.92 -40.21 -37.44
C LEU A 18 -23.84 -40.47 -35.93
N VAL A 19 -22.84 -41.23 -35.47
CA VAL A 19 -22.61 -41.50 -34.04
C VAL A 19 -21.25 -40.97 -33.55
N ALA A 20 -20.37 -40.50 -34.44
CA ALA A 20 -19.06 -39.96 -34.07
C ALA A 20 -19.06 -38.44 -33.76
N THR A 21 -20.17 -37.73 -33.97
CA THR A 21 -20.27 -36.27 -33.74
C THR A 21 -20.83 -35.89 -32.36
N ALA A 22 -21.37 -36.83 -31.58
CA ALA A 22 -21.93 -36.53 -30.26
C ALA A 22 -20.87 -36.47 -29.13
N ALA A 23 -19.65 -36.95 -29.36
CA ALA A 23 -18.57 -36.93 -28.36
C ALA A 23 -17.71 -35.65 -28.41
N MET A 24 -18.00 -34.72 -29.34
CA MET A 24 -17.35 -33.40 -29.41
C MET A 24 -18.14 -32.28 -28.74
N LEU A 25 -19.22 -32.60 -28.01
CA LEU A 25 -19.65 -31.77 -26.88
C LEU A 25 -18.69 -32.03 -25.71
N GLY A 26 -17.40 -31.75 -25.96
CA GLY A 26 -16.43 -31.59 -24.89
C GLY A 26 -17.02 -30.58 -23.92
N ALA A 27 -17.08 -30.95 -22.65
CA ALA A 27 -17.41 -30.02 -21.58
C ALA A 27 -16.71 -28.71 -21.91
N ALA A 28 -17.49 -27.64 -22.16
CA ALA A 28 -16.93 -26.32 -22.27
C ALA A 28 -16.22 -26.12 -20.95
N ALA A 29 -14.88 -26.28 -20.97
CA ALA A 29 -14.07 -25.93 -19.83
C ALA A 29 -14.51 -24.50 -19.51
N PRO A 30 -14.91 -24.21 -18.26
CA PRO A 30 -15.28 -22.85 -17.91
C PRO A 30 -14.17 -21.97 -18.46
N ALA A 31 -14.54 -21.04 -19.34
CA ALA A 31 -13.64 -20.04 -19.86
C ALA A 31 -13.28 -19.17 -18.66
N SER A 32 -12.35 -19.68 -17.86
CA SER A 32 -11.78 -18.95 -16.76
C SER A 32 -11.08 -17.79 -17.42
N ALA A 33 -11.57 -16.57 -17.16
CA ALA A 33 -10.89 -15.31 -17.45
C ALA A 33 -9.58 -15.18 -16.62
N ALA A 34 -8.89 -16.30 -16.41
CA ALA A 34 -7.60 -16.38 -15.77
C ALA A 34 -6.56 -15.85 -16.77
N GLY A 35 -5.84 -14.81 -16.36
CA GLY A 35 -4.74 -14.25 -17.14
C GLY A 35 -5.10 -13.03 -17.97
N GLU A 36 -6.20 -12.33 -17.67
CA GLU A 36 -6.48 -11.01 -18.27
C GLU A 36 -5.62 -9.89 -17.67
N LEU A 37 -5.19 -10.07 -16.42
CA LEU A 37 -4.25 -9.21 -15.71
C LEU A 37 -3.02 -10.02 -15.34
N GLU A 38 -1.85 -9.53 -15.77
CA GLU A 38 -0.56 -10.10 -15.40
C GLU A 38 0.29 -9.10 -14.61
N LEU A 39 1.07 -9.61 -13.69
CA LEU A 39 1.94 -8.89 -12.76
C LEU A 39 3.38 -9.38 -12.91
N SER A 40 4.34 -8.48 -12.70
CA SER A 40 5.76 -8.79 -12.80
C SER A 40 6.60 -7.90 -11.87
N LEU A 41 7.75 -8.40 -11.40
CA LEU A 41 8.75 -7.61 -10.66
C LEU A 41 9.90 -7.12 -11.54
N ASP A 42 10.14 -7.79 -12.67
CA ASP A 42 11.26 -7.52 -13.58
C ASP A 42 10.81 -6.98 -14.94
N GLY A 43 9.49 -6.91 -15.18
CA GLY A 43 8.88 -6.52 -16.45
C GLY A 43 9.06 -7.56 -17.55
N ARG A 44 9.47 -8.79 -17.22
CA ARG A 44 9.78 -9.87 -18.18
C ARG A 44 9.05 -11.16 -17.85
N THR A 45 8.96 -11.50 -16.58
CA THR A 45 8.30 -12.71 -16.07
C THR A 45 6.94 -12.34 -15.52
N TRP A 46 5.89 -12.91 -16.11
CA TRP A 46 4.50 -12.54 -15.85
C TRP A 46 3.76 -13.64 -15.08
N SER A 47 2.93 -13.24 -14.12
CA SER A 47 2.12 -14.11 -13.27
C SER A 47 0.80 -13.42 -12.92
N THR A 48 -0.25 -14.16 -12.57
CA THR A 48 -1.51 -13.56 -12.08
C THR A 48 -1.41 -13.06 -10.62
N SER A 49 -0.35 -13.41 -9.91
CA SER A 49 -0.04 -12.96 -8.56
C SER A 49 1.46 -12.75 -8.35
N LEU A 50 1.81 -11.85 -7.41
CA LEU A 50 3.19 -11.70 -6.94
C LEU A 50 3.40 -12.52 -5.66
N ASN A 51 4.35 -13.45 -5.71
CA ASN A 51 4.72 -14.33 -4.61
C ASN A 51 5.77 -13.73 -3.66
N SER A 52 6.32 -12.56 -4.02
CA SER A 52 7.27 -11.82 -3.18
C SER A 52 6.84 -10.37 -3.05
N GLY A 53 7.21 -9.77 -1.92
CA GLY A 53 6.98 -8.35 -1.63
C GLY A 53 7.60 -7.44 -2.68
N ILE A 54 6.97 -6.29 -2.91
CA ILE A 54 7.54 -5.21 -3.75
C ILE A 54 8.55 -4.36 -2.96
N PHE A 55 8.42 -4.32 -1.63
CA PHE A 55 9.37 -3.65 -0.76
C PHE A 55 10.47 -4.63 -0.34
N PRO A 56 11.73 -4.18 -0.21
CA PRO A 56 12.80 -5.03 0.29
C PRO A 56 12.46 -5.52 1.72
N PRO A 57 12.52 -6.84 1.99
CA PRO A 57 12.23 -7.37 3.31
C PRO A 57 13.33 -6.99 4.31
N GLY A 58 12.97 -6.96 5.61
CA GLY A 58 13.93 -6.74 6.69
C GLY A 58 14.50 -5.32 6.78
N GLN A 59 13.86 -4.35 6.12
CA GLN A 59 14.27 -2.96 6.22
C GLN A 59 13.70 -2.29 7.46
N THR A 60 14.58 -1.65 8.22
CA THR A 60 14.19 -0.74 9.29
C THR A 60 13.80 0.62 8.73
N LEU A 61 12.59 1.06 9.08
CA LEU A 61 12.16 2.45 8.90
C LEU A 61 12.58 3.31 10.10
N VAL A 62 13.31 4.39 9.86
CA VAL A 62 13.53 5.46 10.85
C VAL A 62 12.74 6.70 10.45
N PRO A 63 12.35 7.59 11.38
CA PRO A 63 11.66 8.83 11.02
C PRO A 63 12.43 9.59 9.92
N GLY A 64 11.74 9.91 8.83
CA GLY A 64 12.33 10.53 7.62
C GLY A 64 12.70 9.56 6.51
N SER A 65 12.72 8.25 6.78
CA SER A 65 13.06 7.26 5.76
C SER A 65 11.91 7.03 4.78
N THR A 66 12.31 6.57 3.60
CA THR A 66 11.43 6.17 2.51
C THR A 66 11.85 4.78 2.04
N LEU A 67 10.85 3.94 1.77
CA LEU A 67 11.02 2.65 1.14
C LEU A 67 10.31 2.64 -0.20
N ASP A 68 11.08 2.32 -1.23
CA ASP A 68 10.57 2.25 -2.59
C ASP A 68 10.43 0.79 -3.03
N GLY A 69 9.38 0.52 -3.80
CA GLY A 69 9.11 -0.75 -4.43
C GLY A 69 8.62 -0.53 -5.85
N THR A 70 8.96 -1.42 -6.76
CA THR A 70 8.52 -1.36 -8.16
C THR A 70 7.92 -2.69 -8.57
N PHE A 71 6.81 -2.63 -9.29
CA PHE A 71 6.25 -3.76 -10.01
C PHE A 71 5.65 -3.30 -11.33
N PHE A 72 5.28 -4.24 -12.17
CA PHE A 72 4.70 -4.00 -13.48
C PHE A 72 3.36 -4.70 -13.58
N VAL A 73 2.40 -4.04 -14.22
CA VAL A 73 1.11 -4.61 -14.57
C VAL A 73 0.98 -4.64 -16.08
N ARG A 74 0.46 -5.73 -16.63
CA ARG A 74 0.20 -5.90 -18.04
C ARG A 74 -1.26 -6.22 -18.28
N ASN A 75 -1.84 -5.51 -19.24
CA ASN A 75 -3.15 -5.85 -19.77
C ASN A 75 -2.99 -7.02 -20.75
N ALA A 76 -3.38 -8.21 -20.32
CA ALA A 76 -3.33 -9.44 -21.12
C ALA A 76 -4.68 -9.76 -21.78
N THR A 77 -5.67 -8.87 -21.69
CA THR A 77 -6.90 -8.96 -22.48
C THR A 77 -6.63 -8.69 -23.97
N ALA A 78 -7.60 -9.02 -24.82
CA ALA A 78 -7.54 -8.76 -26.26
C ALA A 78 -7.83 -7.29 -26.63
N GLY A 79 -8.27 -6.45 -25.68
CA GLY A 79 -8.73 -5.09 -25.92
C GLY A 79 -8.07 -4.05 -25.00
N PRO A 80 -8.35 -2.76 -25.22
CA PRO A 80 -7.98 -1.72 -24.26
C PRO A 80 -8.75 -1.89 -22.95
N ALA A 81 -8.09 -1.66 -21.82
CA ALA A 81 -8.70 -1.75 -20.49
C ALA A 81 -8.17 -0.63 -19.56
N TRP A 82 -9.01 -0.13 -18.68
CA TRP A 82 -8.64 0.81 -17.63
C TRP A 82 -8.06 0.05 -16.44
N ILE A 83 -7.03 0.63 -15.82
CA ILE A 83 -6.37 0.06 -14.65
C ILE A 83 -6.56 0.96 -13.44
N ARG A 84 -6.84 0.33 -12.30
CA ARG A 84 -6.67 0.95 -10.98
C ARG A 84 -5.90 0.06 -10.03
N ILE A 85 -5.25 0.68 -9.04
CA ILE A 85 -4.50 0.02 -7.99
C ILE A 85 -4.95 0.56 -6.65
N GLY A 86 -5.28 -0.37 -5.75
CA GLY A 86 -5.69 -0.10 -4.39
C GLY A 86 -4.87 -0.92 -3.39
N VAL A 87 -5.17 -0.71 -2.11
CA VAL A 87 -4.63 -1.52 -1.01
C VAL A 87 -5.71 -2.52 -0.60
N SER A 88 -5.40 -3.81 -0.70
CA SER A 88 -6.31 -4.88 -0.29
C SER A 88 -6.19 -5.24 1.17
N GLU A 89 -5.03 -5.00 1.80
CA GLU A 89 -4.81 -5.30 3.22
C GLU A 89 -3.74 -4.38 3.79
N LEU A 90 -3.98 -3.88 5.01
CA LEU A 90 -2.98 -3.20 5.82
C LEU A 90 -3.05 -3.79 7.23
N THR A 91 -1.99 -4.49 7.62
CA THR A 91 -1.80 -4.97 8.98
C THR A 91 -0.74 -4.11 9.64
N VAL A 92 -1.03 -3.53 10.79
CA VAL A 92 -0.01 -2.83 11.60
C VAL A 92 -0.03 -3.36 13.02
N THR A 93 1.09 -3.30 13.73
CA THR A 93 1.10 -3.62 15.17
C THR A 93 0.83 -2.40 16.05
N SER A 94 0.91 -1.19 15.49
CA SER A 94 0.62 0.06 16.22
C SER A 94 -0.20 1.03 15.35
N PRO A 95 -1.29 1.62 15.87
CA PRO A 95 -2.04 2.66 15.17
C PRO A 95 -1.21 3.94 15.00
N ASP A 96 -0.29 4.23 15.91
CA ASP A 96 0.62 5.37 15.78
C ASP A 96 1.56 5.21 14.58
N LEU A 97 1.99 3.99 14.30
CA LEU A 97 2.77 3.69 13.10
C LEU A 97 1.95 3.99 11.84
N ALA A 98 0.69 3.56 11.79
CA ALA A 98 -0.18 3.84 10.66
C ALA A 98 -0.31 5.35 10.40
N VAL A 99 -0.62 6.15 11.43
CA VAL A 99 -0.73 7.62 11.32
C VAL A 99 0.58 8.29 10.87
N ALA A 100 1.70 7.68 11.19
CA ALA A 100 3.03 8.17 10.85
C ALA A 100 3.50 7.75 9.44
N MET A 101 2.79 6.86 8.75
CA MET A 101 3.15 6.41 7.41
C MET A 101 2.34 7.14 6.33
N SER A 102 2.95 7.31 5.16
CA SER A 102 2.29 7.80 3.95
C SER A 102 2.73 6.98 2.76
N LEU A 103 1.76 6.56 1.95
CA LEU A 103 1.97 5.73 0.79
C LEU A 103 1.66 6.56 -0.46
N SER A 104 2.63 6.64 -1.37
CA SER A 104 2.44 7.20 -2.70
C SER A 104 2.64 6.11 -3.75
N THR A 105 1.91 6.23 -4.86
CA THR A 105 2.12 5.37 -6.02
C THR A 105 2.11 6.21 -7.28
N VAL A 106 3.00 5.87 -8.23
CA VAL A 106 3.10 6.48 -9.54
C VAL A 106 3.11 5.38 -10.58
N GLY A 107 2.14 5.40 -11.48
CA GLY A 107 2.05 4.55 -12.65
C GLY A 107 2.59 5.27 -13.89
N THR A 108 3.60 4.71 -14.53
CA THR A 108 4.25 5.25 -15.73
C THR A 108 4.08 4.29 -16.92
N THR A 109 3.67 4.86 -18.05
CA THR A 109 3.62 4.22 -19.38
C THR A 109 4.57 4.97 -20.33
N SER A 110 4.67 4.57 -21.60
CA SER A 110 5.45 5.32 -22.60
C SER A 110 4.94 6.74 -22.82
N ASP A 111 3.63 6.96 -22.62
CA ASP A 111 2.95 8.18 -23.09
C ASP A 111 2.47 9.06 -21.94
N ALA A 112 2.36 8.54 -20.72
CA ALA A 112 1.85 9.26 -19.57
C ALA A 112 2.33 8.68 -18.23
N ALA A 113 2.36 9.54 -17.21
CA ALA A 113 2.48 9.17 -15.81
C ALA A 113 1.28 9.72 -15.02
N SER A 114 0.83 8.96 -14.04
CA SER A 114 -0.24 9.35 -13.11
C SER A 114 0.09 8.81 -11.73
N GLY A 115 -0.32 9.48 -10.65
CA GLY A 115 -0.07 8.99 -9.30
C GLY A 115 -0.96 9.64 -8.27
N SER A 116 -0.95 9.06 -7.07
CA SER A 116 -1.63 9.57 -5.89
C SER A 116 -0.73 9.41 -4.66
N THR A 117 -1.03 10.18 -3.62
CA THR A 117 -0.43 10.03 -2.30
C THR A 117 -1.54 10.03 -1.28
N SER A 118 -1.61 8.97 -0.47
CA SER A 118 -2.55 8.90 0.64
C SER A 118 -1.81 8.75 1.96
N ARG A 119 -2.38 9.35 3.00
CA ARG A 119 -1.96 9.09 4.37
C ARG A 119 -2.68 7.85 4.86
N LEU A 120 -1.97 7.04 5.63
CA LEU A 120 -2.61 5.96 6.37
C LEU A 120 -3.15 6.57 7.66
N ASN A 121 -4.46 6.49 7.86
CA ASN A 121 -5.12 6.91 9.09
C ASN A 121 -5.16 5.72 10.04
N GLY A 122 -4.78 5.89 11.30
CA GLY A 122 -4.67 4.78 12.26
C GLY A 122 -6.01 4.12 12.65
N GLU A 123 -7.12 4.60 12.08
CA GLU A 123 -8.48 4.13 12.38
C GLU A 123 -9.11 3.37 11.21
N ASP A 124 -8.63 3.57 9.97
CA ASP A 124 -9.10 2.85 8.79
C ASP A 124 -8.08 2.99 7.66
N ILE A 125 -8.13 2.16 6.62
CA ILE A 125 -7.45 2.55 5.38
C ILE A 125 -8.39 3.57 4.74
N VAL A 126 -8.02 4.86 4.56
CA VAL A 126 -8.84 5.71 3.67
C VAL A 126 -8.87 5.00 2.33
N CYS A 127 -10.04 4.42 2.01
CA CYS A 127 -10.27 3.66 0.81
C CYS A 127 -10.14 4.61 -0.39
N ASN A 128 -8.92 4.82 -0.83
CA ASN A 128 -8.56 5.67 -1.92
C ASN A 128 -7.94 4.80 -2.99
N ASP A 129 -8.34 5.03 -4.23
CA ASP A 129 -7.58 4.49 -5.35
C ASP A 129 -6.23 5.22 -5.40
N PHE A 130 -5.15 4.47 -5.16
CA PHE A 130 -3.80 5.00 -5.15
C PHE A 130 -3.30 5.28 -6.56
N LEU A 131 -3.82 4.53 -7.53
CA LEU A 131 -3.62 4.80 -8.94
C LEU A 131 -4.92 4.58 -9.68
N VAL A 132 -5.41 5.60 -10.38
CA VAL A 132 -6.46 5.46 -11.40
C VAL A 132 -5.92 6.09 -12.66
N ARG A 133 -5.92 5.34 -13.76
CA ARG A 133 -5.64 5.93 -15.08
C ARG A 133 -6.92 6.38 -15.74
N SER A 134 -6.90 7.63 -16.23
CA SER A 134 -7.95 8.15 -17.10
C SER A 134 -7.82 7.67 -18.55
N THR A 135 -6.65 7.18 -18.95
CA THR A 135 -6.41 6.63 -20.29
C THR A 135 -6.37 5.10 -20.23
N PRO A 136 -7.10 4.39 -21.13
CA PRO A 136 -7.02 2.94 -21.18
C PRO A 136 -5.61 2.48 -21.57
N LEU A 137 -5.22 1.33 -21.04
CA LEU A 137 -4.00 0.60 -21.39
C LEU A 137 -4.33 -0.31 -22.58
N PRO A 138 -3.63 -0.20 -23.73
CA PRO A 138 -3.92 -1.05 -24.89
C PRO A 138 -3.68 -2.53 -24.57
N ALA A 139 -4.20 -3.42 -25.41
CA ALA A 139 -3.94 -4.86 -25.32
C ALA A 139 -2.43 -5.15 -25.36
N GLY A 140 -1.94 -5.94 -24.41
CA GLY A 140 -0.52 -6.21 -24.21
C GLY A 140 0.28 -5.05 -23.60
N GLY A 141 -0.35 -3.90 -23.36
CA GLY A 141 0.27 -2.71 -22.78
C GLY A 141 0.76 -2.97 -21.36
N ILE A 142 1.87 -2.33 -21.00
CA ILE A 142 2.54 -2.48 -19.70
C ILE A 142 2.58 -1.12 -19.01
N ILE A 143 2.29 -1.13 -17.71
CA ILE A 143 2.50 -0.01 -16.82
C ILE A 143 3.52 -0.39 -15.75
N ARG A 144 4.51 0.47 -15.54
CA ARG A 144 5.41 0.40 -14.40
C ARG A 144 4.77 1.14 -13.24
N VAL A 145 4.69 0.51 -12.08
CA VAL A 145 4.14 1.07 -10.86
C VAL A 145 5.26 1.20 -9.85
N ASP A 146 5.57 2.43 -9.49
CA ASP A 146 6.51 2.76 -8.43
C ASP A 146 5.71 3.14 -7.18
N ALA A 147 5.86 2.37 -6.11
CA ALA A 147 5.24 2.60 -4.81
C ALA A 147 6.30 3.09 -3.82
N SER A 148 5.98 4.12 -3.05
CA SER A 148 6.88 4.72 -2.07
C SER A 148 6.18 4.86 -0.72
N LEU A 149 6.71 4.18 0.29
CA LEU A 149 6.25 4.23 1.66
C LEU A 149 7.19 5.12 2.47
N SER A 150 6.69 6.24 2.95
CA SER A 150 7.46 7.20 3.76
C SER A 150 7.05 7.17 5.22
N PHE A 151 8.03 7.23 6.12
CA PHE A 151 7.82 7.35 7.56
C PHE A 151 8.10 8.79 8.00
N ARG A 152 7.10 9.46 8.58
CA ARG A 152 7.16 10.90 8.88
C ARG A 152 8.30 11.23 9.85
N GLN A 153 8.99 12.34 9.59
CA GLN A 153 10.06 12.86 10.47
C GLN A 153 9.54 13.28 11.85
N THR A 154 8.28 13.70 11.96
CA THR A 154 7.72 14.35 13.16
C THR A 154 7.20 13.38 14.22
N VAL A 155 7.64 12.12 14.20
CA VAL A 155 7.28 11.15 15.22
C VAL A 155 8.15 11.40 16.45
N ALA A 156 7.54 11.84 17.55
CA ALA A 156 8.28 12.19 18.76
C ALA A 156 8.55 10.95 19.64
N GLY A 157 9.74 10.90 20.23
CA GLY A 157 10.13 9.88 21.22
C GLY A 157 10.13 8.46 20.65
N THR A 158 9.76 7.49 21.48
CA THR A 158 9.72 6.06 21.15
C THR A 158 8.39 5.61 20.50
N THR A 159 7.62 6.56 19.97
CA THR A 159 6.34 6.27 19.32
C THR A 159 6.57 5.34 18.12
N ALA A 160 5.81 4.24 18.05
CA ALA A 160 5.95 3.19 17.04
C ALA A 160 7.31 2.46 17.02
N GLN A 161 8.10 2.52 18.10
CA GLN A 161 9.28 1.67 18.25
C GLN A 161 8.87 0.19 18.24
N ASP A 162 9.65 -0.64 17.54
CA ASP A 162 9.40 -2.08 17.35
C ASP A 162 8.05 -2.42 16.71
N ALA A 163 7.40 -1.43 16.09
CA ALA A 163 6.18 -1.66 15.34
C ALA A 163 6.50 -2.30 13.98
N SER A 164 5.51 -2.90 13.35
CA SER A 164 5.64 -3.51 12.03
C SER A 164 4.38 -3.24 11.22
N ALA A 165 4.55 -3.19 9.90
CA ALA A 165 3.47 -3.03 8.97
C ALA A 165 3.56 -4.10 7.86
N SER A 166 2.42 -4.56 7.36
CA SER A 166 2.30 -5.40 6.18
C SER A 166 1.27 -4.75 5.27
N ILE A 167 1.61 -4.58 4.00
CA ILE A 167 0.74 -3.95 3.00
C ILE A 167 0.53 -4.96 1.88
N ALA A 168 -0.71 -5.15 1.45
CA ALA A 168 -1.04 -5.88 0.23
C ALA A 168 -1.74 -4.95 -0.74
N PHE A 169 -1.39 -5.05 -2.01
CA PHE A 169 -2.01 -4.29 -3.09
C PHE A 169 -2.94 -5.18 -3.89
N ILE A 170 -3.94 -4.56 -4.48
CA ILE A 170 -4.83 -5.17 -5.46
C ILE A 170 -4.81 -4.32 -6.72
N ALA A 171 -4.70 -4.99 -7.87
CA ALA A 171 -4.83 -4.38 -9.17
C ALA A 171 -6.12 -4.89 -9.82
N GLU A 172 -6.83 -3.99 -10.50
CA GLU A 172 -8.02 -4.32 -11.27
C GLU A 172 -7.87 -3.78 -12.69
N LEU A 173 -8.27 -4.61 -13.66
CA LEU A 173 -8.52 -4.19 -15.03
C LEU A 173 -10.03 -4.22 -15.29
N SER A 174 -10.51 -3.17 -15.94
CA SER A 174 -11.90 -3.03 -16.35
C SER A 174 -11.99 -2.58 -17.81
N ASP A 175 -13.00 -3.08 -18.52
CA ASP A 175 -13.39 -2.62 -19.86
C ASP A 175 -14.23 -1.34 -19.83
N VAL A 176 -14.55 -0.83 -18.64
CA VAL A 176 -15.29 0.42 -18.41
C VAL A 176 -14.35 1.47 -17.82
N ASP A 177 -14.61 2.75 -18.14
CA ASP A 177 -13.89 3.87 -17.54
C ASP A 177 -14.11 3.89 -16.02
N LEU A 178 -13.04 3.58 -15.28
CA LEU A 178 -13.03 3.48 -13.83
C LEU A 178 -13.35 4.82 -13.14
N ASN A 179 -13.20 5.97 -13.81
CA ASN A 179 -13.61 7.26 -13.25
C ASN A 179 -15.14 7.38 -13.10
N THR A 180 -15.90 6.51 -13.76
CA THR A 180 -17.36 6.44 -13.64
C THR A 180 -17.81 5.49 -12.54
N VAL A 181 -16.92 4.61 -12.08
CA VAL A 181 -17.19 3.60 -11.04
C VAL A 181 -16.82 4.20 -9.69
N GLY A 182 -17.76 4.88 -9.05
CA GLY A 182 -17.51 5.69 -7.84
C GLY A 182 -17.13 4.94 -6.55
N THR A 183 -16.88 3.63 -6.61
CA THR A 183 -16.46 2.83 -5.45
C THR A 183 -14.96 2.54 -5.51
N PRO A 184 -14.17 3.00 -4.53
CA PRO A 184 -12.72 2.76 -4.49
C PRO A 184 -12.41 1.26 -4.36
N LEU A 185 -11.28 0.84 -4.91
CA LEU A 185 -10.79 -0.53 -4.85
C LEU A 185 -10.14 -0.82 -3.50
N CYS A 186 -10.97 -1.05 -2.50
CA CYS A 186 -10.50 -1.47 -1.17
C CYS A 186 -11.40 -2.59 -0.67
N THR A 187 -10.79 -3.74 -0.44
CA THR A 187 -11.50 -4.95 0.04
C THR A 187 -11.10 -5.31 1.47
N GLY A 188 -10.09 -4.65 2.02
CA GLY A 188 -9.51 -4.97 3.33
C GLY A 188 -10.01 -4.06 4.43
N SER A 189 -10.14 -4.66 5.61
CA SER A 189 -10.16 -3.94 6.88
C SER A 189 -8.73 -3.73 7.38
N MET A 190 -8.44 -2.57 7.95
CA MET A 190 -7.22 -2.39 8.75
C MET A 190 -7.28 -3.34 9.95
N THR A 191 -6.25 -4.17 10.13
CA THR A 191 -6.15 -5.04 11.31
C THR A 191 -4.96 -4.60 12.15
N VAL A 192 -5.24 -4.20 13.39
CA VAL A 192 -4.19 -3.96 14.39
C VAL A 192 -3.84 -5.31 15.00
N GLY A 193 -2.72 -5.89 14.57
CA GLY A 193 -2.22 -7.15 15.10
C GLY A 193 -1.74 -6.98 16.55
N PRO A 194 -1.77 -8.05 17.37
CA PRO A 194 -1.23 -7.99 18.72
C PRO A 194 0.26 -7.62 18.67
N VAL A 195 0.66 -6.62 19.47
CA VAL A 195 2.07 -6.29 19.67
C VAL A 195 2.73 -7.48 20.34
N THR A 196 3.46 -8.30 19.58
CA THR A 196 4.37 -9.29 20.16
C THR A 196 5.54 -8.51 20.72
N SER A 197 5.38 -8.02 21.95
CA SER A 197 6.48 -7.45 22.72
C SER A 197 7.53 -8.55 22.81
N SER A 198 8.59 -8.43 22.02
CA SER A 198 9.73 -9.33 22.12
C SER A 198 10.35 -9.02 23.48
N THR A 199 9.90 -9.76 24.49
CA THR A 199 10.46 -9.73 25.83
C THR A 199 11.77 -10.51 25.74
N GLY A 200 12.71 -9.97 24.95
CA GLY A 200 14.09 -10.42 24.82
C GLY A 200 14.85 -9.97 26.05
N GLY A 201 14.47 -10.54 27.19
CA GLY A 201 15.20 -10.38 28.43
C GLY A 201 16.56 -11.06 28.34
N THR A 202 17.62 -10.28 28.55
CA THR A 202 18.66 -10.67 29.50
C THR A 202 19.00 -9.44 30.33
N SER A 203 18.20 -9.19 31.37
CA SER A 203 18.72 -8.50 32.55
C SER A 203 19.85 -9.37 33.10
N GLN A 204 21.08 -9.04 32.74
CA GLN A 204 22.27 -9.57 33.36
C GLN A 204 22.35 -9.02 34.79
N SER A 205 21.56 -9.64 35.65
CA SER A 205 21.75 -9.65 37.10
C SER A 205 22.99 -10.50 37.38
N GLY A 206 24.06 -9.88 37.90
CA GLY A 206 25.17 -10.64 38.47
C GLY A 206 26.51 -9.92 38.42
N GLY A 207 26.82 -9.14 39.48
CA GLY A 207 28.13 -8.52 39.64
C GLY A 207 28.25 -7.63 40.87
N SER A 208 27.84 -8.13 42.04
CA SER A 208 28.05 -7.50 43.34
C SER A 208 29.55 -7.37 43.63
N GLY A 209 30.09 -6.15 43.55
CA GLY A 209 31.40 -5.78 44.06
C GLY A 209 31.26 -4.89 45.28
N ASN A 210 31.31 -5.49 46.47
CA ASN A 210 31.33 -4.79 47.75
C ASN A 210 32.65 -3.99 47.90
N GLY A 211 32.57 -2.67 47.93
CA GLY A 211 33.66 -1.79 48.33
C GLY A 211 33.21 -0.84 49.45
N PRO A 212 33.78 -0.91 50.66
CA PRO A 212 33.48 0.02 51.75
C PRO A 212 34.40 1.25 51.68
N GLY A 213 33.84 2.46 51.80
CA GLY A 213 34.63 3.70 51.97
C GLY A 213 33.77 4.98 51.92
N PRO A 214 34.13 6.05 52.65
CA PRO A 214 33.30 6.50 53.77
C PRO A 214 32.64 7.88 53.62
N ALA A 215 31.64 8.06 54.50
CA ALA A 215 31.10 9.26 55.13
C ALA A 215 31.57 10.65 54.65
N GLY A 216 30.59 11.47 54.25
CA GLY A 216 30.78 12.90 54.04
C GLY A 216 29.49 13.66 53.79
N GLN A 217 28.89 14.15 54.88
CA GLN A 217 28.27 15.48 55.01
C GLN A 217 26.74 15.64 54.80
N PRO A 218 26.03 16.19 55.83
CA PRO A 218 24.61 16.55 55.76
C PRO A 218 24.40 18.04 55.45
N GLY A 219 23.25 18.39 54.85
CA GLY A 219 22.77 19.77 54.91
C GLY A 219 21.67 20.17 53.91
N GLY A 220 20.48 20.47 54.44
CA GLY A 220 19.48 21.38 53.87
C GLY A 220 18.50 20.72 52.89
N GLY A 221 17.20 20.62 53.16
CA GLY A 221 16.32 21.63 53.73
C GLY A 221 15.62 22.36 52.59
N GLY A 222 14.38 21.96 52.26
CA GLY A 222 13.64 22.55 51.15
C GLY A 222 12.23 21.99 51.04
N THR A 223 11.29 22.74 51.61
CA THR A 223 9.89 22.44 51.90
C THR A 223 8.96 22.70 50.70
N SER A 224 7.85 21.96 50.67
CA SER A 224 6.49 22.33 50.23
C SER A 224 6.22 22.83 48.79
N GLY A 225 5.22 22.21 48.16
CA GLY A 225 4.51 22.79 47.02
C GLY A 225 3.44 21.87 46.45
N GLY A 226 2.32 21.71 47.16
CA GLY A 226 1.13 21.03 46.64
C GLY A 226 0.45 21.87 45.55
N GLY A 227 -0.06 21.19 44.52
CA GLY A 227 -0.83 21.78 43.43
C GLY A 227 -1.83 20.78 42.87
N SER A 228 -2.96 20.63 43.55
CA SER A 228 -4.15 19.95 43.05
C SER A 228 -4.85 20.90 42.06
N GLY A 229 -4.88 20.52 40.78
CA GLY A 229 -5.59 21.24 39.73
C GLY A 229 -6.70 20.37 39.14
N THR A 230 -7.88 20.40 39.75
CA THR A 230 -9.14 19.92 39.16
C THR A 230 -9.65 20.96 38.16
N GLY A 231 -9.59 20.65 36.87
CA GLY A 231 -10.22 21.42 35.80
C GLY A 231 -11.53 20.78 35.37
N THR A 232 -12.64 21.31 35.86
CA THR A 232 -14.01 20.98 35.45
C THR A 232 -14.55 22.13 34.60
N GLY A 233 -14.91 21.86 33.34
CA GLY A 233 -15.68 22.76 32.46
C GLY A 233 -16.09 21.94 31.23
N SER A 234 -17.34 21.51 31.05
CA SER A 234 -18.60 22.25 30.89
C SER A 234 -18.64 23.13 29.64
N THR A 235 -19.10 22.55 28.54
CA THR A 235 -20.14 23.14 27.67
C THR A 235 -20.93 22.03 27.00
N ASN A 236 -22.13 21.79 27.52
CA ASN A 236 -23.15 20.95 26.90
C ASN A 236 -23.87 21.81 25.85
N GLY A 237 -23.61 21.57 24.57
CA GLY A 237 -24.24 22.27 23.45
C GLY A 237 -25.52 21.56 23.04
N THR A 238 -26.66 22.15 23.41
CA THR A 238 -28.01 21.80 23.00
C THR A 238 -28.16 21.79 21.47
N GLN A 239 -28.39 20.61 20.87
CA GLN A 239 -28.90 20.48 19.51
C GLN A 239 -30.43 20.46 19.54
N GLY A 240 -31.04 21.57 19.10
CA GLY A 240 -32.42 21.62 18.63
C GLY A 240 -32.42 21.83 17.12
N GLY A 241 -33.20 21.04 16.38
CA GLY A 241 -33.28 21.14 14.92
C GLY A 241 -34.15 20.06 14.30
N THR A 242 -35.46 20.24 14.42
CA THR A 242 -36.55 19.41 13.91
C THR A 242 -36.69 19.41 12.38
N SER A 243 -37.07 18.25 11.87
CA SER A 243 -38.05 18.00 10.78
C SER A 243 -37.89 18.71 9.43
N GLY A 244 -37.48 17.95 8.41
CA GLY A 244 -37.69 18.23 7.00
C GLY A 244 -38.05 16.96 6.23
N SER A 245 -39.35 16.68 6.13
CA SER A 245 -39.93 15.67 5.25
C SER A 245 -40.04 16.21 3.82
N GLY A 246 -39.57 15.46 2.82
CA GLY A 246 -39.91 15.76 1.43
C GLY A 246 -39.20 14.88 0.41
N GLY A 247 -40.01 14.18 -0.41
CA GLY A 247 -39.63 13.92 -1.80
C GLY A 247 -39.33 12.47 -2.17
N SER A 248 -40.37 11.64 -2.21
CA SER A 248 -40.40 10.41 -2.99
C SER A 248 -40.25 10.73 -4.48
N GLY A 249 -39.21 10.22 -5.12
CA GLY A 249 -39.00 10.30 -6.57
C GLY A 249 -38.12 9.16 -7.04
N ALA A 250 -38.73 8.02 -7.32
CA ALA A 250 -38.06 6.88 -7.94
C ALA A 250 -37.97 7.08 -9.45
N PRO A 251 -36.77 7.11 -10.06
CA PRO A 251 -36.64 6.93 -11.50
C PRO A 251 -36.61 5.43 -11.81
N THR A 252 -37.67 4.95 -12.45
CA THR A 252 -37.72 3.63 -13.10
C THR A 252 -36.77 3.66 -14.30
N ALA A 253 -35.58 3.06 -14.17
CA ALA A 253 -34.67 2.85 -15.29
C ALA A 253 -35.08 1.61 -16.09
N PRO A 254 -35.04 1.65 -17.44
CA PRO A 254 -35.41 0.53 -18.30
C PRO A 254 -34.34 -0.57 -18.23
N GLY A 255 -34.82 -1.81 -18.12
CA GLY A 255 -33.99 -3.01 -18.08
C GLY A 255 -33.16 -3.21 -19.35
N GLY A 256 -31.87 -2.92 -19.25
CA GLY A 256 -30.85 -3.43 -20.16
C GLY A 256 -30.37 -4.79 -19.65
N SER A 257 -30.56 -5.83 -20.45
CA SER A 257 -30.02 -7.17 -20.22
C SER A 257 -28.49 -7.09 -20.09
N GLY A 258 -28.01 -7.19 -18.85
CA GLY A 258 -26.59 -7.14 -18.51
C GLY A 258 -25.83 -8.30 -19.14
N GLY A 259 -25.00 -7.99 -20.14
CA GLY A 259 -23.85 -8.83 -20.45
C GLY A 259 -22.97 -8.89 -19.20
N ALA A 260 -22.53 -10.09 -18.84
CA ALA A 260 -21.62 -10.29 -17.71
C ALA A 260 -20.39 -9.41 -17.90
N ARG A 261 -20.09 -8.58 -16.90
CA ARG A 261 -18.91 -7.72 -16.87
C ARG A 261 -17.68 -8.58 -16.62
N ALA A 262 -16.65 -8.43 -17.44
CA ALA A 262 -15.37 -9.08 -17.22
C ALA A 262 -14.54 -8.16 -16.29
N GLU A 263 -14.45 -8.53 -15.02
CA GLU A 263 -13.55 -7.89 -14.06
C GLU A 263 -12.41 -8.87 -13.77
N ALA A 264 -11.18 -8.41 -14.00
CA ALA A 264 -9.98 -9.20 -13.72
C ALA A 264 -9.23 -8.60 -12.53
N PHE A 265 -9.00 -9.41 -11.50
CA PHE A 265 -8.30 -9.02 -10.29
C PHE A 265 -6.94 -9.71 -10.20
N GLY A 266 -5.92 -8.96 -9.81
CA GLY A 266 -4.62 -9.48 -9.43
C GLY A 266 -4.27 -9.08 -8.01
N THR A 267 -3.71 -10.01 -7.24
CA THR A 267 -3.22 -9.73 -5.88
C THR A 267 -1.70 -9.58 -5.88
N VAL A 268 -1.23 -8.52 -5.24
CA VAL A 268 0.17 -8.20 -5.06
C VAL A 268 0.47 -8.23 -3.56
N ASN A 269 1.29 -9.18 -3.11
CA ASN A 269 1.84 -9.11 -1.76
C ASN A 269 2.87 -7.98 -1.69
N GLY A 270 2.71 -7.02 -0.78
CA GLY A 270 3.73 -5.99 -0.53
C GLY A 270 4.85 -6.46 0.40
N GLY A 271 4.65 -7.58 1.10
CA GLY A 271 5.61 -8.15 2.04
C GLY A 271 5.42 -7.64 3.47
N VAL A 272 6.10 -8.30 4.42
CA VAL A 272 6.12 -7.90 5.84
C VAL A 272 7.30 -6.97 6.09
N LEU A 273 7.02 -5.77 6.59
CA LEU A 273 8.01 -4.78 7.01
C LEU A 273 8.16 -4.80 8.52
N GLN A 274 9.35 -5.17 8.99
CA GLN A 274 9.71 -5.15 10.39
C GLN A 274 10.55 -3.90 10.67
N ILE A 275 10.05 -3.00 11.51
CA ILE A 275 10.74 -1.74 11.83
C ILE A 275 11.58 -1.99 13.08
N GLY A 276 12.86 -2.30 12.90
CA GLY A 276 13.81 -2.45 14.00
C GLY A 276 14.56 -1.15 14.26
N VAL A 277 14.08 -0.27 15.12
CA VAL A 277 14.83 0.94 15.47
C VAL A 277 16.03 0.50 16.32
N GLU A 278 17.21 0.41 15.71
CA GLU A 278 18.44 0.46 16.51
C GLU A 278 18.42 1.78 17.28
N ASP A 279 18.62 1.71 18.60
CA ASP A 279 18.70 2.87 19.50
C ASP A 279 19.75 3.86 18.99
N MET A 280 19.37 4.72 18.04
CA MET A 280 20.15 5.88 17.70
C MET A 280 19.91 6.85 18.84
N PRO A 281 20.94 7.20 19.62
CA PRO A 281 20.76 8.16 20.69
C PRO A 281 20.21 9.45 20.07
N PHE A 282 19.02 9.87 20.51
CA PHE A 282 18.29 11.04 20.02
C PHE A 282 19.12 12.34 19.98
N ASN A 283 20.30 12.34 20.61
CA ASN A 283 21.25 13.45 20.60
C ASN A 283 21.99 13.66 19.26
N THR A 284 22.01 12.69 18.32
CA THR A 284 22.77 12.86 17.07
C THR A 284 22.05 13.77 16.06
N MET A 285 20.71 13.74 16.00
CA MET A 285 19.97 14.59 15.05
C MET A 285 20.01 16.08 15.42
N ARG A 286 20.00 16.42 16.71
CA ARG A 286 20.17 17.82 17.16
C ARG A 286 21.54 18.38 16.78
N GLY A 287 22.56 17.52 16.71
CA GLY A 287 23.88 17.88 16.21
C GLY A 287 23.86 18.32 14.74
N TYR A 288 23.14 17.63 13.86
CA TYR A 288 23.17 17.94 12.42
C TYR A 288 22.57 19.30 12.06
N GLU A 289 21.51 19.76 12.76
CA GLU A 289 20.96 21.09 12.56
C GLU A 289 21.94 22.19 13.04
N GLU A 290 22.61 21.98 14.17
CA GLU A 290 23.64 22.90 14.66
C GLU A 290 24.87 22.93 13.74
N TYR A 291 25.30 21.79 13.20
CA TYR A 291 26.41 21.71 12.25
C TYR A 291 26.08 22.37 10.90
N ALA A 292 24.85 22.22 10.38
CA ALA A 292 24.44 22.86 9.13
C ALA A 292 24.45 24.39 9.25
N ILE A 293 24.00 24.93 10.40
CA ILE A 293 24.06 26.37 10.69
C ILE A 293 25.52 26.83 10.80
N LEU A 294 26.39 26.08 11.47
CA LEU A 294 27.81 26.42 11.60
C LEU A 294 28.55 26.45 10.25
N VAL A 295 28.25 25.53 9.33
CA VAL A 295 28.84 25.51 7.98
C VAL A 295 28.38 26.74 7.16
N LEU A 296 27.10 27.09 7.22
CA LEU A 296 26.58 28.29 6.54
C LEU A 296 27.15 29.59 7.10
N VAL A 297 27.25 29.70 8.43
CA VAL A 297 27.88 30.85 9.10
C VAL A 297 29.37 30.94 8.74
N GLY A 298 30.08 29.81 8.71
CA GLY A 298 31.48 29.75 8.29
C GLY A 298 31.69 30.21 6.85
N ALA A 299 30.84 29.76 5.92
CA ALA A 299 30.90 30.18 4.52
C ALA A 299 30.61 31.68 4.34
N ALA A 300 29.63 32.23 5.06
CA ALA A 300 29.31 33.65 5.04
C ALA A 300 30.48 34.51 5.57
N LEU A 301 31.11 34.09 6.68
CA LEU A 301 32.29 34.74 7.24
C LEU A 301 33.48 34.70 6.28
N ALA A 302 33.76 33.56 5.66
CA ALA A 302 34.83 33.42 4.67
C ALA A 302 34.60 34.36 3.46
N GLY A 303 33.37 34.45 2.97
CA GLY A 303 33.00 35.38 1.89
C GLY A 303 33.16 36.85 2.28
N ALA A 304 32.80 37.23 3.50
CA ALA A 304 32.98 38.60 4.01
C ALA A 304 34.47 38.97 4.13
N ILE A 305 35.31 38.06 4.63
CA ILE A 305 36.77 38.26 4.72
C ILE A 305 37.36 38.45 3.33
N ALA A 306 37.03 37.58 2.36
CA ALA A 306 37.53 37.67 1.00
C ALA A 306 37.22 39.03 0.35
N ARG A 307 35.99 39.54 0.54
CA ARG A 307 35.57 40.86 0.04
C ARG A 307 36.39 42.02 0.65
N LEU A 308 36.67 41.97 1.95
CA LEU A 308 37.46 43.00 2.63
C LEU A 308 38.92 43.02 2.16
N THR A 309 39.52 41.86 1.87
CA THR A 309 40.86 41.79 1.29
C THR A 309 40.91 42.34 -0.14
N ALA A 310 39.87 42.11 -0.95
CA ALA A 310 39.81 42.62 -2.32
C ALA A 310 39.71 44.15 -2.40
N GLN A 311 39.15 44.81 -1.39
CA GLN A 311 39.03 46.28 -1.35
C GLN A 311 40.31 47.01 -0.92
N ARG A 312 41.34 46.29 -0.46
CA ARG A 312 42.63 46.90 -0.03
C ARG A 312 43.69 46.95 -1.14
N HIS A 313 43.39 46.43 -2.31
CA HIS A 313 44.23 46.49 -3.51
C HIS A 313 43.61 47.45 -4.53
#